data_AF-A0A7V5GSM6-F1
#
_entry.id   AF-A0A7V5GSM6-F1
#
_cell.length_a   1.000
_cell.length_b   1.000
_cell.length_c   1.000
_cell.angle_alpha   90.00
_cell.angle_beta   90.00
_cell.angle_gamma   90.00
#
_symmetry.space_group_name_H-M   'P 1'
#
loop_
_entity.id
_entity.type
_entity.pdbx_description
1 polymer ?
#
loop_
_entity_poly.entity_id
_entity_poly.type
_entity_poly.pdbx_seq_one_letter_code
_entity_poly.pdbx_strand_id
1 'polypeptide(L)'
;MLRSRGIGIHRLLLIGRNGKMNTISKLIQQNKNLGYKIIGQIDTASIKAIKKIKKEKGIDEIVLCEPSITDDEQEKIIDYAAIHNINFK
;
A
#
# COMPACT_ATOMS: atom_id res chain seq x y z
N MET A 1 -7.97 25.44 -0.06
CA MET A 1 -7.43 25.34 1.31
C MET A 1 -8.02 24.09 1.98
N LEU A 2 -7.31 22.95 1.99
CA LEU A 2 -7.77 21.69 2.63
C LEU A 2 -6.60 20.85 3.22
N ARG A 3 -5.48 21.48 3.60
CA ARG A 3 -4.32 20.74 4.14
C ARG A 3 -4.41 20.42 5.64
N SER A 4 -5.44 20.89 6.36
CA SER A 4 -5.48 20.85 7.83
C SER A 4 -6.44 19.82 8.46
N ARG A 5 -7.07 18.92 7.69
CA ARG A 5 -8.00 17.89 8.23
C ARG A 5 -7.61 16.42 7.93
N GLY A 6 -6.41 16.15 7.42
CA GLY A 6 -6.05 14.80 6.94
C GLY A 6 -6.81 14.36 5.67
N ILE A 7 -7.67 15.24 5.13
CA ILE A 7 -8.32 15.11 3.83
C ILE A 7 -7.23 15.38 2.77
N GLY A 8 -6.85 14.35 2.01
CA GLY A 8 -5.81 14.44 0.97
C GLY A 8 -4.50 13.71 1.28
N ILE A 9 -4.42 12.95 2.38
CA ILE A 9 -3.31 12.01 2.61
C ILE A 9 -3.76 10.61 2.17
N HIS A 10 -3.18 10.12 1.09
CA HIS A 10 -3.43 8.81 0.50
C HIS A 10 -2.61 7.73 1.23
N ARG A 11 -3.30 6.73 1.80
CA ARG A 11 -2.68 5.67 2.61
C ARG A 11 -2.21 4.54 1.72
N LEU A 12 -0.90 4.37 1.66
CA LEU A 12 -0.22 3.44 0.78
C LEU A 12 0.33 2.23 1.55
N LEU A 13 -0.07 1.03 1.14
CA LEU A 13 0.53 -0.24 1.58
C LEU A 13 1.55 -0.70 0.51
N LEU A 14 2.76 -1.00 0.95
CA LEU A 14 3.79 -1.58 0.09
C LEU A 14 3.88 -3.10 0.34
N ILE A 15 3.86 -3.90 -0.73
CA ILE A 15 4.07 -5.35 -0.66
C ILE A 15 5.35 -5.69 -1.43
N GLY A 16 6.28 -6.35 -0.75
CA GLY A 16 7.57 -6.77 -1.29
C GLY A 16 8.77 -6.11 -0.60
N ARG A 17 9.91 -6.82 -0.66
CA ARG A 17 11.16 -6.35 -0.08
C ARG A 17 12.26 -6.35 -1.14
N ASN A 18 12.29 -5.27 -1.90
CA ASN A 18 13.38 -5.00 -2.83
C ASN A 18 13.97 -3.59 -2.60
N GLY A 19 15.17 -3.36 -3.14
CA GLY A 19 15.87 -2.08 -2.99
C GLY A 19 15.08 -0.88 -3.56
N LYS A 20 14.25 -1.10 -4.58
CA LYS A 20 13.36 -0.08 -5.16
C LYS A 20 12.30 0.35 -4.16
N MET A 21 11.68 -0.60 -3.45
CA MET A 21 10.65 -0.34 -2.45
C MET A 21 11.19 0.46 -1.27
N ASN A 22 12.40 0.14 -0.81
CA ASN A 22 13.08 0.93 0.22
C ASN A 22 13.35 2.37 -0.23
N THR A 23 13.69 2.55 -1.51
CA THR A 23 13.94 3.88 -2.10
C THR A 23 12.64 4.69 -2.16
N ILE A 24 11.56 4.10 -2.66
CA ILE A 24 10.22 4.71 -2.68
C ILE A 24 9.79 5.08 -1.26
N SER A 25 9.99 4.16 -0.32
CA SER A 25 9.61 4.36 1.08
C SER A 25 10.33 5.55 1.70
N LYS A 26 11.65 5.66 1.48
CA LYS A 26 12.46 6.80 1.93
C LYS A 26 12.01 8.10 1.28
N LEU A 27 11.78 8.11 -0.04
CA LEU A 27 11.35 9.31 -0.78
C LEU A 27 10.02 9.86 -0.27
N ILE A 28 9.03 8.99 -0.04
CA ILE A 28 7.71 9.38 0.48
C ILE A 28 7.83 9.89 1.92
N GLN A 29 8.62 9.22 2.76
CA GLN A 29 8.82 9.64 4.15
C GLN A 29 9.56 10.98 4.26
N GLN A 30 10.53 11.24 3.38
CA GLN A 30 11.27 12.50 3.33
C GLN A 30 10.42 13.66 2.78
N ASN A 31 9.48 13.38 1.87
CA ASN A 31 8.65 14.40 1.22
C ASN A 31 7.19 14.34 1.67
N LYS A 32 6.91 14.81 2.89
CA LYS A 32 5.55 14.85 3.46
C LYS A 32 4.52 15.66 2.64
N ASN A 33 4.99 16.49 1.71
CA ASN A 33 4.16 17.28 0.81
C ASN A 33 3.57 16.49 -0.36
N LEU A 34 3.98 15.24 -0.58
CA LEU A 34 3.46 14.39 -1.66
C LEU A 34 2.03 13.91 -1.42
N GLY A 35 1.48 14.09 -0.22
CA GLY A 35 0.15 13.64 0.11
C GLY A 35 0.03 12.12 0.23
N TYR A 36 1.14 11.40 0.43
CA TYR A 36 1.14 9.97 0.71
C TYR A 36 1.57 9.68 2.14
N LYS A 37 1.02 8.62 2.72
CA LYS A 37 1.45 8.05 3.99
C LYS A 37 1.60 6.55 3.84
N ILE A 38 2.82 6.06 4.06
CA ILE A 38 3.08 4.62 4.12
C ILE A 38 2.53 4.09 5.45
N ILE A 39 1.52 3.22 5.36
CA ILE A 39 0.83 2.67 6.53
C ILE A 39 1.35 1.26 6.89
N GLY A 40 2.10 0.64 5.99
CA GLY A 40 2.81 -0.61 6.22
C GLY A 40 3.69 -0.99 5.03
N GLN A 41 4.63 -1.89 5.32
CA GLN A 41 5.37 -2.65 4.32
C GLN A 41 5.36 -4.10 4.77
N ILE A 42 4.87 -5.00 3.92
CA ILE A 42 4.83 -6.44 4.21
C ILE A 42 5.59 -7.17 3.12
N ASP A 43 6.24 -8.27 3.49
CA ASP A 43 7.05 -9.05 2.53
C ASP A 43 6.20 -10.08 1.77
N THR A 44 5.02 -10.43 2.29
CA THR A 44 4.16 -11.48 1.74
C THR A 44 2.83 -10.92 1.24
N ALA A 45 2.29 -11.50 0.16
CA ALA A 45 0.97 -11.20 -0.41
C ALA A 45 -0.21 -11.69 0.45
N SER A 46 -0.01 -11.92 1.75
CA SER A 46 -1.03 -12.52 2.59
C SER A 46 -2.27 -11.62 2.72
N ILE A 47 -3.39 -12.05 2.13
CA ILE A 47 -4.69 -11.38 2.26
C ILE A 47 -5.08 -11.16 3.73
N LYS A 48 -4.71 -12.09 4.62
CA LYS A 48 -4.97 -11.94 6.06
C LYS A 48 -4.23 -10.74 6.65
N ALA A 49 -2.97 -10.52 6.26
CA ALA A 49 -2.20 -9.35 6.69
C ALA A 49 -2.79 -8.06 6.13
N ILE A 50 -3.16 -8.04 4.84
CA ILE A 50 -3.79 -6.88 4.18
C ILE A 50 -5.11 -6.51 4.87
N LYS A 51 -5.97 -7.50 5.18
CA LYS A 51 -7.23 -7.30 5.93
C LYS A 51 -7.00 -6.70 7.31
N LYS A 52 -6.01 -7.21 8.05
CA LYS A 52 -5.65 -6.68 9.37
C LYS A 52 -5.22 -5.21 9.28
N ILE A 53 -4.33 -4.89 8.34
CA ILE A 53 -3.83 -3.53 8.13
C ILE A 53 -4.97 -2.59 7.70
N LYS A 54 -5.84 -3.01 6.78
CA LYS A 54 -7.03 -2.21 6.38
C LYS A 54 -7.93 -1.92 7.58
N LYS A 55 -8.17 -2.91 8.46
CA LYS A 55 -9.01 -2.71 9.64
C LYS A 55 -8.38 -1.72 10.64
N GLU A 56 -7.07 -1.80 10.85
CA GLU A 56 -6.36 -1.00 11.85
C GLU A 56 -6.04 0.43 11.39
N LYS A 57 -5.67 0.60 10.12
CA LYS A 57 -5.12 1.86 9.58
C LYS A 57 -5.87 2.37 8.35
N GLY A 58 -6.60 1.48 7.68
CA GLY A 58 -7.14 1.66 6.35
C GLY A 58 -6.07 1.70 5.26
N ILE A 59 -6.52 1.52 4.03
CA ILE A 59 -5.70 1.41 2.83
C ILE A 59 -6.49 2.07 1.71
N ASP A 60 -5.83 2.95 0.97
CA ASP A 60 -6.38 3.59 -0.24
C ASP A 60 -5.68 3.05 -1.50
N GLU A 61 -4.39 2.71 -1.41
CA GLU A 61 -3.62 2.10 -2.50
C GLU A 61 -2.68 0.99 -1.99
N ILE A 62 -2.51 -0.04 -2.81
CA ILE A 62 -1.51 -1.10 -2.66
C ILE A 62 -0.55 -1.02 -3.85
N VAL A 63 0.74 -1.00 -3.57
CA VAL A 63 1.80 -1.17 -4.57
C VAL A 63 2.49 -2.51 -4.31
N LEU A 64 2.42 -3.41 -5.29
CA LEU A 64 3.10 -4.70 -5.26
C LEU A 64 4.40 -4.64 -6.06
N CYS A 65 5.53 -4.94 -5.43
CA CYS A 65 6.81 -5.07 -6.12
C CYS A 65 7.59 -6.25 -5.53
N GLU A 66 7.12 -7.46 -5.82
CA GLU A 66 7.73 -8.70 -5.37
C GLU A 66 7.62 -9.75 -6.48
N PRO A 67 8.73 -10.10 -7.16
CA PRO A 67 8.70 -11.04 -8.27
C PRO A 67 8.43 -12.49 -7.84
N SER A 68 8.52 -12.80 -6.54
CA SER A 68 8.26 -14.15 -6.02
C SER A 68 6.78 -14.44 -5.77
N ILE A 69 5.89 -13.45 -5.88
CA ILE A 69 4.45 -13.63 -5.74
C ILE A 69 3.89 -14.29 -7.00
N THR A 70 3.05 -15.31 -6.82
CA THR A 70 2.44 -16.02 -7.94
C THR A 70 1.28 -15.24 -8.55
N ASP A 71 0.94 -15.53 -9.81
CA ASP A 71 -0.21 -14.91 -10.49
C ASP A 71 -1.51 -15.12 -9.70
N ASP A 72 -1.73 -16.33 -9.15
CA ASP A 72 -2.89 -16.66 -8.30
C ASP A 72 -2.96 -15.81 -7.01
N GLU A 73 -1.82 -15.51 -6.40
CA GLU A 73 -1.75 -14.65 -5.21
C GLU A 73 -2.01 -13.19 -5.58
N GLN A 74 -1.45 -12.74 -6.70
CA GLN A 74 -1.67 -11.40 -7.23
C GLN A 74 -3.14 -11.17 -7.60
N GLU A 75 -3.79 -12.11 -8.29
CA GLU A 75 -5.21 -12.04 -8.66
C GLU A 75 -6.10 -11.89 -7.42
N LYS A 76 -5.85 -12.67 -6.36
CA LYS A 76 -6.58 -12.54 -5.08
C LYS A 76 -6.44 -11.15 -4.46
N ILE A 77 -5.28 -10.51 -4.61
CA ILE A 77 -5.08 -9.14 -4.10
C ILE A 77 -5.84 -8.13 -4.97
N ILE A 78 -5.80 -8.30 -6.29
CA ILE A 78 -6.54 -7.44 -7.25
C ILE A 78 -8.04 -7.51 -6.96
N ASP A 79 -8.60 -8.71 -6.83
CA ASP A 79 -10.01 -8.92 -6.51
C ASP A 79 -10.38 -8.28 -5.17
N TYR A 80 -9.57 -8.52 -4.14
CA TYR A 80 -9.76 -7.92 -2.84
C TYR A 80 -9.70 -6.39 -2.91
N ALA A 81 -8.76 -5.82 -3.68
CA ALA A 81 -8.60 -4.39 -3.83
C ALA A 81 -9.83 -3.77 -4.52
N ALA A 82 -10.32 -4.40 -5.59
CA ALA A 82 -11.50 -3.97 -6.33
C ALA A 82 -12.77 -3.94 -5.45
N ILE A 83 -13.04 -5.01 -4.68
CA ILE A 83 -14.20 -5.10 -3.77
C ILE A 83 -14.18 -3.99 -2.72
N HIS A 84 -12.99 -3.53 -2.34
CA HIS A 84 -12.78 -2.65 -1.21
C HIS A 84 -12.39 -1.22 -1.58
N ASN A 85 -12.54 -0.84 -2.86
CA ASN A 85 -12.18 0.45 -3.44
C ASN A 85 -10.74 0.87 -3.09
N ILE A 86 -9.81 -0.07 -3.23
CA ILE A 86 -8.38 0.15 -3.08
C ILE A 86 -7.77 0.18 -4.49
N ASN A 87 -6.97 1.20 -4.79
CA ASN A 87 -6.18 1.21 -6.01
C ASN A 87 -5.07 0.16 -5.93
N PHE A 88 -4.87 -0.61 -6.99
CA PHE A 88 -3.80 -1.60 -7.08
C PHE A 88 -2.82 -1.21 -8.18
N LYS A 89 -1.52 -1.28 -7.89
CA LYS A 89 -0.42 -0.97 -8.81
C LYS A 89 0.72 -1.96 -8.70
#